data_AF-A0A7Y5TWB3-F1
#
_entry.id   AF-A0A7Y5TWB3-F1
#
_cell.length_a   1.000
_cell.length_b   1.000
_cell.length_c   1.000
_cell.angle_alpha   90.00
_cell.angle_beta   90.00
_cell.angle_gamma   90.00
#
_symmetry.space_group_name_H-M   'P 1'
#
loop_
_entity.id
_entity.type
_entity.pdbx_description
1 polymer ?
#
loop_
_entity_poly.entity_id
_entity_poly.type
_entity_poly.pdbx_seq_one_letter_code
_entity_poly.pdbx_strand_id
1 'polypeptide(L)'
;MPMHLDAGSATALLLTPRQDRLERAIVQALRSRATRSELRDAVYQLADLFRLQGIAPDDGVSRIRAVAMRAATTMTETSSPAGDAPAERVANIVEWARRRYTRSD
;
A
#
# COMPACT_ATOMS: atom_id res chain seq x y z
N MET A 1 -7.33 39.07 -22.96
CA MET A 1 -7.72 39.04 -21.53
C MET A 1 -7.47 37.63 -20.99
N PRO A 2 -6.70 37.48 -19.91
CA PRO A 2 -6.06 36.22 -19.51
C PRO A 2 -6.90 35.36 -18.55
N MET A 3 -6.47 34.08 -18.43
CA MET A 3 -6.60 33.15 -17.30
C MET A 3 -7.98 32.67 -16.83
N HIS A 4 -8.27 31.39 -17.10
CA HIS A 4 -8.49 30.46 -16.00
C HIS A 4 -7.82 29.11 -16.30
N LEU A 5 -6.69 28.90 -15.62
CA LEU A 5 -6.01 27.62 -15.51
C LEU A 5 -6.91 26.71 -14.66
N ASP A 6 -7.64 25.80 -15.28
CA ASP A 6 -8.17 24.65 -14.55
C ASP A 6 -7.03 23.64 -14.36
N ALA A 7 -6.15 23.97 -13.42
CA ALA A 7 -5.12 23.08 -12.90
C ALA A 7 -5.67 22.22 -11.75
N GLY A 8 -6.96 21.85 -11.81
CA GLY A 8 -7.70 21.25 -10.69
C GLY A 8 -7.69 19.72 -10.61
N SER A 9 -7.11 18.97 -11.56
CA SER A 9 -7.21 17.49 -11.53
C SER A 9 -6.04 16.73 -12.16
N ALA A 10 -4.87 17.35 -12.31
CA ALA A 10 -3.69 16.73 -12.93
C ALA A 10 -2.65 16.17 -11.93
N THR A 11 -3.04 15.93 -10.68
CA THR A 11 -2.16 15.31 -9.66
C THR A 11 -2.50 13.85 -9.39
N ALA A 12 -3.07 13.15 -10.36
CA ALA A 12 -2.83 11.72 -10.47
C ALA A 12 -1.38 11.56 -10.96
N LEU A 13 -0.42 11.71 -10.02
CA LEU A 13 0.94 11.21 -10.18
C LEU A 13 0.81 9.85 -10.85
N LEU A 14 1.23 9.76 -12.12
CA LEU A 14 1.15 8.56 -12.93
C LEU A 14 1.95 7.48 -12.22
N LEU A 15 1.29 6.75 -11.33
CA LEU A 15 1.82 5.57 -10.69
C LEU A 15 2.24 4.67 -11.85
N THR A 16 3.48 4.20 -11.83
CA THR A 16 3.92 3.28 -12.87
C THR A 16 2.92 2.10 -12.92
N PRO A 17 2.58 1.53 -14.09
CA PRO A 17 1.59 0.45 -14.18
C PRO A 17 1.85 -0.73 -13.23
N ARG A 18 3.10 -0.91 -12.80
CA ARG A 18 3.53 -1.87 -11.79
C ARG A 18 3.10 -1.48 -10.37
N GLN A 19 3.22 -0.21 -9.99
CA GLN A 19 2.77 0.29 -8.69
C GLN A 19 1.26 0.10 -8.51
N ASP A 20 0.47 0.50 -9.51
CA ASP A 20 -1.00 0.33 -9.48
C ASP A 20 -1.41 -1.12 -9.27
N ARG A 21 -0.75 -2.05 -9.95
CA ARG A 21 -1.00 -3.49 -9.79
C ARG A 21 -0.68 -3.97 -8.38
N LEU A 22 0.42 -3.50 -7.79
CA LEU A 22 0.83 -3.88 -6.43
C LEU A 22 -0.11 -3.27 -5.37
N GLU A 23 -0.49 -2.01 -5.52
CA GLU A 23 -1.48 -1.38 -4.61
C GLU A 23 -2.82 -2.13 -4.68
N ARG A 24 -3.31 -2.45 -5.88
CA ARG A 24 -4.54 -3.25 -6.05
C ARG A 24 -4.39 -4.65 -5.49
N ALA A 25 -3.23 -5.29 -5.62
CA ALA A 25 -2.98 -6.61 -5.04
C ALA A 25 -3.05 -6.58 -3.51
N ILE A 26 -2.48 -5.55 -2.86
CA ILE A 26 -2.57 -5.36 -1.40
C ILE A 26 -4.03 -5.13 -0.98
N VAL A 27 -4.75 -4.25 -1.68
CA VAL A 27 -6.17 -3.98 -1.40
C VAL A 27 -7.00 -5.27 -1.55
N GLN A 28 -6.78 -6.02 -2.62
CA GLN A 28 -7.51 -7.27 -2.86
C GLN A 28 -7.15 -8.33 -1.83
N ALA A 29 -5.87 -8.50 -1.49
CA ALA A 29 -5.41 -9.45 -0.47
C ALA A 29 -5.97 -9.12 0.92
N LEU A 30 -6.18 -7.85 1.23
CA LEU A 30 -6.84 -7.44 2.46
C LEU A 30 -8.33 -7.76 2.46
N ARG A 31 -9.03 -7.49 1.34
CA ARG A 31 -10.48 -7.74 1.19
C ARG A 31 -10.84 -9.22 1.04
N SER A 32 -9.94 -10.01 0.47
CA SER A 32 -10.15 -11.43 0.22
C SER A 32 -9.50 -12.29 1.31
N ARG A 33 -9.81 -13.59 1.29
CA ARG A 33 -9.18 -14.61 2.14
C ARG A 33 -7.74 -14.92 1.72
N ALA A 34 -6.99 -13.95 1.20
CA ALA A 34 -5.59 -14.15 0.84
C ALA A 34 -4.78 -14.52 2.09
N THR A 35 -3.77 -15.35 1.88
CA THR A 35 -2.89 -15.79 2.94
C THR A 35 -2.00 -14.64 3.43
N ARG A 36 -1.54 -14.76 4.69
CA ARG A 36 -0.56 -13.83 5.28
C ARG A 36 0.70 -13.71 4.42
N SER A 37 1.11 -14.82 3.77
CA SER A 37 2.28 -14.90 2.89
C SER A 37 2.10 -14.07 1.62
N GLU A 38 0.97 -14.23 0.92
CA GLU A 38 0.68 -13.47 -0.31
C GLU A 38 0.61 -11.97 -0.05
N LEU A 39 -0.04 -11.57 1.05
CA LEU A 39 -0.10 -10.16 1.45
C LEU A 39 1.29 -9.60 1.75
N ARG A 40 2.12 -10.36 2.50
CA ARG A 40 3.49 -9.96 2.81
C ARG A 40 4.33 -9.80 1.55
N ASP A 41 4.21 -10.72 0.60
CA ASP A 41 4.99 -10.69 -0.64
C ASP A 41 4.59 -9.50 -1.52
N ALA A 42 3.31 -9.14 -1.57
CA ALA A 42 2.85 -7.92 -2.26
C ALA A 42 3.40 -6.64 -1.60
N VAL A 43 3.43 -6.59 -0.25
CA VAL A 43 4.02 -5.47 0.50
C VAL A 43 5.51 -5.34 0.23
N TYR A 44 6.26 -6.45 0.23
CA TYR A 44 7.68 -6.43 -0.08
C TYR A 44 7.97 -5.95 -1.49
N GLN A 45 7.22 -6.42 -2.48
CA GLN A 45 7.36 -5.97 -3.87
C GLN A 45 7.07 -4.46 -4.03
N LEU A 46 6.11 -3.92 -3.28
CA LEU A 46 5.81 -2.49 -3.30
C LEU A 46 6.90 -1.66 -2.61
N ALA A 47 7.39 -2.11 -1.45
CA ALA A 47 8.52 -1.48 -0.76
C ALA A 47 9.79 -1.47 -1.63
N ASP A 48 10.08 -2.58 -2.32
CA ASP A 48 11.19 -2.67 -3.26
C ASP A 48 11.03 -1.72 -4.44
N LEU A 49 9.82 -1.59 -4.98
CA LEU A 49 9.53 -0.63 -6.04
C LEU A 49 9.78 0.81 -5.57
N PHE A 50 9.31 1.18 -4.39
CA PHE A 50 9.54 2.51 -3.82
C PHE A 50 11.02 2.79 -3.58
N ARG A 51 11.77 1.78 -3.11
CA ARG A 51 13.23 1.89 -2.98
C ARG A 51 13.90 2.14 -4.34
N LEU A 52 13.52 1.40 -5.39
CA LEU A 52 14.04 1.60 -6.75
C LEU A 52 13.69 2.97 -7.34
N GLN A 53 12.60 3.58 -6.87
CA GLN A 53 12.22 4.95 -7.22
C GLN A 53 12.95 6.03 -6.38
N GLY A 54 13.82 5.63 -5.46
CA GLY A 54 14.55 6.54 -4.58
C GLY A 54 13.71 7.13 -3.45
N ILE A 55 12.56 6.51 -3.11
CA ILE A 55 11.71 6.98 -2.01
C ILE A 55 12.35 6.60 -0.67
N ALA A 56 12.48 7.58 0.22
CA ALA A 56 13.02 7.38 1.55
C ALA A 56 12.20 6.35 2.36
N PRO A 57 12.83 5.59 3.28
CA PRO A 57 12.13 4.55 4.05
C PRO A 57 10.86 5.05 4.75
N ASP A 58 10.90 6.18 5.43
CA ASP A 58 9.76 6.73 6.18
C ASP A 58 8.61 7.14 5.25
N ASP A 59 8.92 7.73 4.09
CA ASP A 59 7.95 8.09 3.08
C ASP A 59 7.31 6.84 2.44
N GLY A 60 8.13 5.84 2.14
CA GLY A 60 7.69 4.57 1.56
C GLY A 60 6.75 3.82 2.50
N VAL A 61 7.13 3.69 3.77
CA VAL A 61 6.30 3.08 4.82
C VAL A 61 4.99 3.86 4.99
N SER A 62 5.04 5.19 4.99
CA SER A 62 3.86 6.04 5.10
C SER A 62 2.88 5.85 3.92
N ARG A 63 3.40 5.74 2.70
CA ARG A 63 2.59 5.44 1.50
C ARG A 63 1.94 4.07 1.55
N ILE A 64 2.70 3.02 1.93
CA ILE A 64 2.17 1.65 2.09
C ILE A 64 1.08 1.64 3.17
N ARG A 65 1.28 2.34 4.30
CA ARG A 65 0.26 2.49 5.34
C ARG A 65 -1.01 3.14 4.79
N ALA A 66 -0.89 4.19 3.97
CA ALA A 66 -2.04 4.84 3.34
C ALA A 66 -2.82 3.89 2.41
N VAL A 67 -2.15 3.04 1.64
CA VAL A 67 -2.79 1.98 0.84
C VAL A 67 -3.56 1.00 1.73
N ALA A 68 -2.91 0.53 2.80
CA ALA A 68 -3.52 -0.42 3.74
C ALA A 68 -4.73 0.17 4.48
N MET A 69 -4.65 1.43 4.92
CA MET A 69 -5.76 2.14 5.58
C MET A 69 -6.96 2.35 4.64
N ARG A 70 -6.71 2.72 3.37
CA ARG A 70 -7.77 2.81 2.35
C ARG A 70 -8.48 1.46 2.16
N ALA A 71 -7.71 0.37 2.09
CA ALA A 71 -8.28 -0.96 2.00
C ALA A 71 -9.11 -1.31 3.25
N ALA A 72 -8.58 -1.07 4.45
CA ALA A 72 -9.24 -1.37 5.72
C ALA A 72 -10.56 -0.59 5.91
N THR A 73 -10.63 0.66 5.45
CA THR A 73 -11.86 1.47 5.49
C THR A 73 -13.00 0.83 4.67
N THR A 74 -12.67 0.03 3.66
CA THR A 74 -13.64 -0.68 2.81
C THR A 74 -13.86 -2.13 3.22
N MET A 75 -13.20 -2.62 4.27
CA MET A 75 -13.38 -3.98 4.78
C MET A 75 -14.56 -4.03 5.76
N THR A 76 -15.57 -4.82 5.43
CA THR A 76 -16.61 -5.20 6.39
C THR A 76 -16.01 -6.17 7.41
N GLU A 77 -16.20 -5.92 8.71
CA GLU A 77 -15.56 -6.61 9.86
C GLU A 77 -15.64 -8.15 9.81
N THR A 78 -16.57 -8.72 9.03
CA THR A 78 -16.86 -10.15 8.94
C THR A 78 -15.99 -10.96 7.95
N SER A 79 -15.03 -10.37 7.24
CA SER A 79 -14.41 -11.02 6.07
C SER A 79 -13.06 -11.73 6.30
N SER A 80 -12.47 -11.67 7.50
CA SER A 80 -11.15 -12.27 7.78
C SER A 80 -11.26 -13.76 8.17
N PRO A 81 -10.67 -14.70 7.41
CA PRO A 81 -10.63 -16.12 7.78
C PRO A 81 -9.66 -16.40 8.93
N ALA A 82 -8.76 -15.46 9.23
CA ALA A 82 -7.75 -15.57 10.27
C ALA A 82 -8.21 -14.97 11.62
N GLY A 83 -9.40 -14.38 11.69
CA GLY A 83 -9.89 -13.69 12.90
C GLY A 83 -9.19 -12.37 13.22
N ASP A 84 -8.06 -12.05 12.57
CA ASP A 84 -7.34 -10.79 12.79
C ASP A 84 -8.22 -9.57 12.44
N ALA A 85 -8.22 -8.59 13.34
CA ALA A 85 -8.92 -7.32 13.13
C ALA A 85 -8.26 -6.51 12.00
N PRO A 86 -9.01 -5.65 11.27
CA PRO A 86 -8.44 -4.82 10.20
C PRO A 86 -7.23 -3.98 10.66
N ALA A 87 -7.27 -3.46 11.90
CA ALA A 87 -6.18 -2.69 12.49
C ALA A 87 -4.90 -3.53 12.69
N GLU A 88 -5.02 -4.79 13.11
CA GLU A 88 -3.89 -5.70 13.28
C GLU A 88 -3.25 -6.04 11.93
N ARG A 89 -4.06 -6.21 10.88
CA ARG A 89 -3.55 -6.42 9.51
C ARG A 89 -2.77 -5.21 9.02
N VAL A 90 -3.27 -4.00 9.25
CA VAL A 90 -2.54 -2.76 8.92
C VAL A 90 -1.22 -2.68 9.69
N ALA A 91 -1.23 -3.00 10.99
CA ALA A 91 -0.01 -3.01 11.81
C ALA A 91 1.03 -4.00 11.27
N ASN A 92 0.61 -5.22 10.90
CA ASN A 92 1.49 -6.22 10.29
C ASN A 92 2.09 -5.73 8.96
N ILE A 93 1.29 -5.08 8.09
CA ILE A 93 1.77 -4.51 6.83
C ILE A 93 2.87 -3.46 7.08
N VAL A 94 2.65 -2.56 8.04
CA VAL A 94 3.63 -1.52 8.38
C VAL A 94 4.92 -2.14 8.91
N GLU A 95 4.80 -3.14 9.78
CA GLU A 95 5.96 -3.84 10.34
C GLU A 95 6.77 -4.57 9.25
N TRP A 96 6.11 -5.23 8.30
CA TRP A 96 6.78 -5.85 7.17
C TRP A 96 7.47 -4.83 6.27
N ALA A 97 6.81 -3.72 5.95
CA ALA A 97 7.40 -2.65 5.16
C ALA A 97 8.67 -2.10 5.83
N ARG A 98 8.60 -1.78 7.14
CA ARG A 98 9.76 -1.31 7.92
C ARG A 98 10.91 -2.31 7.88
N ARG A 99 10.64 -3.58 8.19
CA ARG A 99 11.66 -4.65 8.14
C ARG A 99 12.29 -4.80 6.77
N ARG A 100 11.50 -4.61 5.69
CA ARG A 100 12.00 -4.72 4.31
C ARG A 100 13.00 -3.62 3.98
N TYR A 101 12.77 -2.39 4.46
CA TYR A 101 13.72 -1.29 4.33
C TYR A 101 14.98 -1.51 5.17
N THR A 102 14.86 -1.92 6.44
CA THR A 102 16.01 -2.11 7.35
C THR A 102 16.94 -3.27 6.93
N ARG A 103 16.43 -4.31 6.25
CA ARG A 103 17.24 -5.44 5.77
C ARG A 103 18.02 -5.17 4.48
N SER A 104 17.75 -4.05 3.83
CA SER A 104 18.32 -3.71 2.51
C SER A 104 19.19 -2.45 2.52
N ASP A 105 19.37 -1.89 3.70
CA ASP A 105 20.49 -1.01 4.08
C ASP A 105 21.63 -1.90 4.61
#